data_AF-A0A1Z5HC29-F1
#
_entry.id   AF-A0A1Z5HC29-F1
#
_cell.length_a   1.000
_cell.length_b   1.000
_cell.length_c   1.000
_cell.angle_alpha   90.00
_cell.angle_beta   90.00
_cell.angle_gamma   90.00
#
_symmetry.space_group_name_H-M   'P 1'
#
loop_
_entity.id
_entity.type
_entity.pdbx_description
1 polymer ?
#
loop_
_entity_poly.entity_id
_entity_poly.type
_entity_poly.pdbx_seq_one_letter_code
_entity_poly.pdbx_strand_id
1 'polypeptide(L)'
;MLRLTLLFTLLLLSACAQNKAKTVPAETDKDTNRALIRQNDLRETKRIALIIGNSDYAGGYSGTALKNPVNDEKDLAKKLKSLNFNLVNNKALLDANKQQIERAVKLFTQELKQGSLGLFFYAGHGMQIDGINYLIPLDAEFKSKADVKYNAVNLY
;
A
#
# COMPACT_ATOMS: atom_id res chain seq x y z
N MET A 1 10.10 -5.19 -25.30
CA MET A 1 9.94 -3.73 -25.34
C MET A 1 9.78 -3.25 -23.91
N LEU A 2 10.71 -2.46 -23.37
CA LEU A 2 10.66 -1.96 -21.99
C LEU A 2 9.77 -0.70 -21.98
N ARG A 3 8.63 -0.70 -21.29
CA ARG A 3 7.75 0.47 -21.17
C ARG A 3 7.92 1.11 -19.80
N LEU A 4 8.48 2.32 -19.76
CA LEU A 4 8.54 3.16 -18.56
C LEU A 4 7.19 3.88 -18.43
N THR A 5 6.47 3.63 -17.34
CA THR A 5 5.12 4.15 -17.12
C THR A 5 5.04 4.79 -15.75
N LEU A 6 4.44 5.98 -15.65
CA LEU A 6 4.10 6.58 -14.36
C LEU A 6 3.07 5.66 -13.68
N LEU A 7 3.43 5.01 -12.58
CA LEU A 7 2.59 4.01 -11.94
C LEU A 7 1.90 4.65 -10.73
N PHE A 8 0.64 5.07 -10.90
CA PHE A 8 -0.26 5.37 -9.79
C PHE A 8 -1.04 4.09 -9.46
N THR A 9 -0.46 3.22 -8.64
CA THR A 9 -1.12 1.98 -8.20
C THR A 9 -1.72 2.18 -6.82
N LEU A 10 -3.05 2.14 -6.76
CA LEU A 10 -3.81 1.97 -5.53
C LEU A 10 -4.24 0.51 -5.43
N LEU A 11 -3.70 -0.23 -4.47
CA LEU A 11 -4.08 -1.62 -4.20
C LEU A 11 -4.79 -1.70 -2.86
N LEU A 12 -6.06 -2.09 -2.88
CA LEU A 12 -6.85 -2.39 -1.68
C LEU A 12 -6.72 -3.89 -1.37
N LEU A 13 -6.04 -4.22 -0.26
CA LEU A 13 -5.86 -5.59 0.20
C LEU A 13 -6.86 -5.85 1.33
N SER A 14 -7.82 -6.75 1.08
CA SER A 14 -8.78 -7.24 2.09
C SER A 14 -8.49 -8.71 2.37
N ALA A 15 -8.22 -9.05 3.64
CA ALA A 15 -8.09 -10.43 4.08
C ALA A 15 -9.46 -10.93 4.57
N CYS A 16 -10.22 -11.62 3.70
CA CYS A 16 -11.50 -12.23 4.07
C CYS A 16 -11.30 -13.53 4.86
N ALA A 17 -12.06 -13.69 5.95
CA ALA A 17 -12.26 -14.96 6.64
C ALA A 17 -13.74 -15.36 6.54
N GLN A 18 -14.01 -16.61 6.14
CA GLN A 18 -15.36 -17.19 6.22
C GLN A 18 -15.70 -17.50 7.68
N ASN A 19 -16.51 -16.66 8.32
CA ASN A 19 -17.08 -16.99 9.63
C ASN A 19 -18.26 -17.96 9.45
N LYS A 20 -18.15 -19.16 10.03
CA LYS A 20 -19.31 -20.06 10.22
C LYS A 20 -20.34 -19.36 11.10
N ALA A 21 -21.51 -19.08 10.54
CA ALA A 21 -22.62 -18.46 11.25
C ALA A 21 -23.03 -19.31 12.47
N LYS A 22 -22.94 -18.73 13.67
CA LYS A 22 -23.63 -19.26 14.86
C LYS A 22 -25.13 -18.99 14.70
N THR A 23 -25.94 -20.03 14.79
CA THR A 23 -27.40 -19.96 14.83
C THR A 23 -27.85 -19.24 16.11
N VAL A 24 -28.55 -18.12 15.95
CA VAL A 24 -29.22 -17.36 17.03
C VAL A 24 -30.74 -17.50 16.84
N PRO A 25 -31.54 -17.79 17.88
CA PRO A 25 -32.99 -17.91 17.77
C PRO A 25 -33.66 -16.57 17.41
N ALA A 26 -34.75 -16.63 16.63
CA ALA A 26 -35.69 -15.53 16.36
C ALA A 26 -36.31 -15.04 17.69
N GLU A 27 -36.70 -13.78 17.93
CA GLU A 27 -37.25 -12.75 17.05
C GLU A 27 -37.27 -11.43 17.86
N THR A 28 -36.64 -10.35 17.38
CA THR A 28 -37.00 -8.93 17.60
C THR A 28 -35.94 -8.04 16.91
N ASP A 29 -36.41 -7.22 15.98
CA ASP A 29 -35.70 -6.15 15.27
C ASP A 29 -34.37 -6.52 14.55
N LYS A 30 -34.51 -7.20 13.40
CA LYS A 30 -33.41 -7.62 12.51
C LYS A 30 -32.64 -6.46 11.86
N ASP A 31 -33.26 -5.30 11.69
CA ASP A 31 -32.64 -4.19 10.95
C ASP A 31 -31.79 -3.31 11.88
N THR A 32 -32.27 -3.05 13.09
CA THR A 32 -31.49 -2.36 14.12
C THR A 32 -30.27 -3.19 14.55
N ASN A 33 -30.42 -4.51 14.73
CA ASN A 33 -29.30 -5.39 15.06
C ASN A 33 -28.24 -5.46 13.94
N ARG A 34 -28.66 -5.49 12.66
CA ARG A 34 -27.71 -5.49 11.52
C ARG A 34 -26.93 -4.19 11.42
N ALA A 35 -27.58 -3.05 11.61
CA ALA A 35 -26.92 -1.74 11.58
C ALA A 35 -25.91 -1.58 12.73
N LEU A 36 -26.29 -2.01 13.94
CA LEU A 36 -25.42 -1.96 15.12
C LEU A 36 -24.22 -2.91 15.01
N ILE A 37 -24.43 -4.16 14.54
CA ILE A 37 -23.33 -5.11 14.30
C ILE A 37 -22.36 -4.56 13.26
N ARG A 38 -22.85 -3.99 12.15
CA ARG A 38 -22.01 -3.42 11.08
C ARG A 38 -21.22 -2.19 11.54
N GLN A 39 -21.80 -1.33 12.38
CA GLN A 39 -21.08 -0.18 12.93
C GLN A 39 -20.01 -0.57 13.93
N ASN A 40 -20.24 -1.59 14.77
CA ASN A 40 -19.22 -2.11 15.67
C ASN A 40 -18.08 -2.79 14.91
N ASP A 41 -18.38 -3.61 13.88
CA ASP A 41 -17.37 -4.26 13.04
C ASP A 41 -16.45 -3.22 12.36
N LEU A 42 -17.03 -2.12 11.86
CA LEU A 42 -16.27 -1.05 11.20
C LEU A 42 -15.41 -0.21 12.17
N ARG A 43 -15.77 -0.17 13.45
CA ARG A 43 -15.03 0.50 14.54
C ARG A 43 -13.93 -0.40 15.11
N GLU A 44 -14.10 -1.71 15.09
CA GLU A 44 -13.08 -2.68 15.56
C GLU A 44 -12.10 -3.14 14.46
N THR A 45 -12.45 -2.95 13.19
CA THR A 45 -11.55 -3.26 12.06
C THR A 45 -10.26 -2.43 12.16
N LYS A 46 -9.12 -3.08 12.43
CA LYS A 46 -7.80 -2.43 12.37
C LYS A 46 -7.55 -1.95 10.94
N ARG A 47 -7.29 -0.65 10.76
CA ARG A 47 -6.99 -0.05 9.46
C ARG A 47 -5.51 0.30 9.39
N ILE A 48 -4.82 -0.20 8.38
CA ILE A 48 -3.40 0.08 8.16
C ILE A 48 -3.14 0.57 6.75
N ALA A 49 -2.29 1.58 6.62
CA ALA A 49 -1.86 2.09 5.33
C ALA A 49 -0.33 2.18 5.21
N LEU A 50 0.17 1.80 4.04
CA LEU A 50 1.53 2.07 3.60
C LEU A 50 1.46 3.02 2.40
N ILE A 51 2.09 4.18 2.53
CA ILE A 51 2.18 5.20 1.49
C ILE A 51 3.66 5.38 1.15
N ILE A 52 4.01 5.25 -0.12
CA ILE A 52 5.37 5.45 -0.64
C ILE A 52 5.32 6.46 -1.79
N GLY A 53 6.11 7.52 -1.70
CA GLY A 53 6.24 8.54 -2.75
C GLY A 53 7.70 8.76 -3.11
N ASN A 54 8.11 8.38 -4.31
CA ASN A 54 9.48 8.56 -4.80
C ASN A 54 9.46 9.54 -5.97
N SER A 55 10.24 10.62 -5.84
CA SER A 55 10.24 11.76 -6.74
C SER A 55 11.63 12.12 -7.26
N ASP A 56 12.65 12.03 -6.40
CA ASP A 56 14.02 12.49 -6.71
C ASP A 56 14.93 11.38 -7.26
N TYR A 57 14.65 10.94 -8.50
CA TYR A 57 15.44 9.90 -9.18
C TYR A 57 16.80 10.38 -9.71
N ALA A 58 17.25 11.59 -9.35
CA ALA A 58 18.46 12.18 -9.91
C ALA A 58 19.76 11.38 -9.65
N GLY A 59 19.74 10.40 -8.73
CA GLY A 59 20.94 9.71 -8.24
C GLY A 59 21.27 8.31 -8.77
N GLY A 60 20.40 7.60 -9.51
CA GLY A 60 20.65 6.17 -9.85
C GLY A 60 19.99 5.62 -11.12
N TYR A 61 18.80 6.11 -11.46
CA TYR A 61 18.09 5.78 -12.70
C TYR A 61 17.96 7.05 -13.53
N SER A 62 18.17 7.01 -14.85
CA SER A 62 18.01 8.17 -15.75
C SER A 62 16.53 8.61 -15.93
N GLY A 63 15.69 8.36 -14.93
CA GLY A 63 14.31 8.80 -14.88
C GLY A 63 14.25 10.29 -14.54
N THR A 64 13.35 10.99 -15.19
CA THR A 64 13.07 12.40 -14.88
C THR A 64 12.48 12.49 -13.47
N ALA A 65 12.92 13.50 -12.70
CA ALA A 65 12.34 13.79 -11.40
C ALA A 65 10.84 14.09 -11.52
N LEU A 66 10.07 13.62 -10.53
CA LEU A 66 8.62 13.84 -10.49
C LEU A 66 8.33 15.00 -9.53
N LYS A 67 7.56 16.01 -9.97
CA LYS A 67 7.27 17.20 -9.16
C LYS A 67 6.23 16.99 -8.05
N ASN A 68 5.35 16.02 -8.22
CA ASN A 68 4.13 15.88 -7.41
C ASN A 68 4.17 14.85 -6.25
N PRO A 69 4.95 13.74 -6.30
CA PRO A 69 4.86 12.67 -5.30
C PRO A 69 5.49 12.95 -3.91
N VAL A 70 5.58 14.20 -3.48
CA VAL A 70 5.93 14.53 -2.08
C VAL A 70 4.82 15.30 -1.38
N ASN A 71 4.13 16.17 -2.11
CA ASN A 71 3.05 16.98 -1.55
C ASN A 71 1.75 16.15 -1.44
N ASP A 72 1.45 15.34 -2.45
CA ASP A 72 0.21 14.57 -2.54
C ASP A 72 0.14 13.46 -1.45
N GLU A 73 1.29 12.89 -1.08
CA GLU A 73 1.45 11.79 -0.14
C GLU A 73 1.34 12.27 1.29
N LYS A 74 1.79 13.51 1.55
CA LYS A 74 1.59 14.17 2.86
C LYS A 74 0.10 14.45 3.08
N ASP A 75 -0.59 14.93 2.06
CA ASP A 75 -2.03 15.19 2.12
C ASP A 75 -2.84 13.89 2.23
N LEU A 76 -2.47 12.86 1.46
CA LEU A 76 -3.05 11.53 1.58
C LEU A 76 -2.81 10.94 2.98
N ALA A 77 -1.59 11.04 3.52
CA ALA A 77 -1.27 10.59 4.87
C ALA A 77 -2.14 11.29 5.93
N LYS A 78 -2.32 12.60 5.82
CA LYS A 78 -3.19 13.37 6.72
C LYS A 78 -4.65 12.91 6.60
N LYS A 79 -5.14 12.70 5.38
CA LYS A 79 -6.50 12.22 5.14
C LYS A 79 -6.72 10.82 5.70
N LEU A 80 -5.81 9.88 5.46
CA LEU A 80 -5.94 8.51 5.97
C LEU A 80 -5.90 8.46 7.50
N LYS A 81 -5.05 9.28 8.14
CA LYS A 81 -5.08 9.44 9.61
C LYS A 81 -6.45 9.91 10.11
N SER A 82 -7.09 10.88 9.43
CA SER A 82 -8.45 11.34 9.77
C SER A 82 -9.53 10.26 9.59
N LEU A 83 -9.23 9.20 8.83
CA LEU A 83 -10.09 8.04 8.61
C LEU A 83 -9.67 6.84 9.48
N ASN A 84 -8.92 7.08 10.56
CA ASN A 84 -8.46 6.09 11.54
C ASN A 84 -7.53 5.01 10.96
N PHE A 85 -6.80 5.29 9.88
CA PHE A 85 -5.71 4.43 9.44
C PHE A 85 -4.45 4.67 10.29
N ASN A 86 -3.86 3.57 10.76
CA ASN A 86 -2.50 3.55 11.26
C ASN A 86 -1.54 3.52 10.07
N LEU A 87 -0.71 4.55 9.92
CA LEU A 87 0.32 4.54 8.88
C LEU A 87 1.52 3.72 9.34
N VAL A 88 2.09 2.91 8.46
CA VAL A 88 3.39 2.28 8.70
C VAL A 88 4.42 3.36 9.02
N ASN A 89 5.21 3.17 10.08
CA ASN A 89 6.14 4.17 10.61
C ASN A 89 5.50 5.53 11.00
N ASN A 90 4.18 5.59 11.16
CA ASN A 90 3.40 6.79 11.48
C ASN A 90 3.47 7.94 10.45
N LYS A 91 3.98 7.69 9.23
CA LYS A 91 4.16 8.71 8.18
C LYS A 91 4.21 8.08 6.78
N ALA A 92 4.08 8.90 5.73
CA ALA A 92 4.44 8.50 4.38
C ALA A 92 5.96 8.28 4.28
N LEU A 93 6.36 7.26 3.53
CA LEU A 93 7.76 7.00 3.18
C LEU A 93 8.06 7.75 1.88
N LEU A 94 8.97 8.72 1.94
CA LEU A 94 9.29 9.61 0.82
C LEU A 94 10.72 9.38 0.36
N ASP A 95 10.94 9.43 -0.96
CA ASP A 95 12.26 9.38 -1.60
C ASP A 95 13.12 8.24 -1.05
N ALA A 96 12.55 7.04 -1.11
CA ALA A 96 13.08 5.86 -0.47
C ALA A 96 13.92 4.96 -1.38
N ASN A 97 14.96 4.42 -0.78
CA ASN A 97 15.81 3.38 -1.34
C ASN A 97 15.17 1.99 -1.21
N LYS A 98 15.78 0.98 -1.84
CA LYS A 98 15.23 -0.38 -1.90
C LYS A 98 15.02 -0.97 -0.50
N GLN A 99 16.03 -0.85 0.36
CA GLN A 99 16.01 -1.41 1.70
C GLN A 99 14.89 -0.79 2.56
N GLN A 100 14.66 0.51 2.42
CA GLN A 100 13.59 1.22 3.13
C GLN A 100 12.21 0.75 2.67
N ILE A 101 12.02 0.58 1.36
CA ILE A 101 10.76 0.06 0.79
C ILE A 101 10.51 -1.37 1.28
N GLU A 102 11.49 -2.27 1.17
CA GLU A 102 11.36 -3.67 1.63
C GLU A 102 11.03 -3.76 3.13
N ARG A 103 11.69 -2.94 3.95
CA ARG A 103 11.40 -2.87 5.39
C ARG A 103 9.98 -2.38 5.65
N ALA A 104 9.51 -1.37 4.92
CA ALA A 104 8.17 -0.84 5.08
C ALA A 104 7.09 -1.84 4.64
N VAL A 105 7.31 -2.57 3.54
CA VAL A 105 6.43 -3.66 3.09
C VAL A 105 6.38 -4.79 4.11
N LYS A 106 7.54 -5.17 4.67
CA LYS A 106 7.59 -6.18 5.74
C LYS A 106 6.79 -5.75 6.97
N LEU A 107 6.93 -4.49 7.42
CA LEU A 107 6.15 -3.98 8.55
C LEU A 107 4.65 -3.93 8.23
N PHE A 108 4.29 -3.45 7.03
CA PHE A 108 2.90 -3.41 6.56
C PHE A 108 2.24 -4.79 6.62
N THR A 109 2.90 -5.80 6.06
CA THR A 109 2.38 -7.18 6.03
C THR A 109 2.32 -7.82 7.41
N GLN A 110 3.29 -7.55 8.30
CA GLN A 110 3.26 -8.01 9.70
C GLN A 110 2.08 -7.42 10.48
N GLU A 111 1.72 -6.18 10.19
CA GLU A 111 0.63 -5.49 10.85
C GLU A 111 -0.75 -5.77 10.24
N LEU A 112 -0.78 -6.20 8.97
CA LEU A 112 -1.96 -6.61 8.23
C LEU A 112 -2.42 -8.01 8.68
N LYS A 113 -3.02 -8.07 9.87
CA LYS A 113 -3.58 -9.32 10.44
C LYS A 113 -4.96 -9.60 9.88
N GLN A 114 -5.44 -10.84 10.03
CA GLN A 114 -6.81 -11.23 9.68
C GLN A 114 -7.83 -10.27 10.30
N GLY A 115 -8.84 -9.86 9.52
CA GLY A 115 -9.84 -8.86 9.94
C GLY A 115 -9.36 -7.41 9.87
N SER A 116 -8.16 -7.15 9.34
CA SER A 116 -7.66 -5.77 9.12
C SER A 116 -7.97 -5.29 7.70
N LEU A 117 -8.14 -3.98 7.54
CA LEU A 117 -8.21 -3.30 6.25
C LEU A 117 -6.84 -2.71 5.90
N GLY A 118 -6.24 -3.21 4.81
CA GLY A 118 -4.95 -2.74 4.30
C GLY A 118 -5.11 -1.82 3.09
N LEU A 119 -4.43 -0.67 3.12
CA LEU A 119 -4.27 0.20 1.96
C LEU A 119 -2.79 0.34 1.61
N PHE A 120 -2.44 0.01 0.39
CA PHE A 120 -1.12 0.29 -0.16
C PHE A 120 -1.23 1.34 -1.27
N PHE A 121 -0.42 2.40 -1.15
CA PHE A 121 -0.30 3.45 -2.15
C PHE A 121 1.16 3.66 -2.51
N TYR A 122 1.45 3.64 -3.80
CA TYR A 122 2.76 3.97 -4.35
C TYR A 122 2.60 5.01 -5.46
N ALA A 123 3.42 6.05 -5.41
CA ALA A 123 3.63 6.99 -6.49
C ALA A 123 5.12 7.11 -6.78
N GLY A 124 5.48 6.89 -8.04
CA GLY A 124 6.86 6.84 -8.49
C GLY A 124 6.97 6.16 -9.86
N HIS A 125 8.20 5.84 -10.25
CA HIS A 125 8.43 5.04 -11.46
C HIS A 125 8.10 3.59 -11.18
N GLY A 126 7.36 2.97 -12.11
CA GLY A 126 7.12 1.54 -12.11
C GLY A 126 7.62 0.92 -13.40
N MET A 127 7.97 -0.36 -13.33
CA MET A 127 8.29 -1.15 -14.50
C MET A 127 7.55 -2.48 -14.47
N GLN A 128 7.02 -2.89 -15.62
CA GLN A 128 6.42 -4.20 -15.77
C GLN A 128 7.33 -5.10 -16.59
N ILE A 129 7.66 -6.28 -16.04
CA ILE A 129 8.43 -7.33 -16.71
C ILE A 129 7.69 -8.64 -16.55
N ASP A 130 7.37 -9.28 -17.69
CA ASP A 130 6.77 -10.61 -17.74
C ASP A 130 5.49 -10.71 -16.86
N GLY A 131 4.69 -9.64 -16.85
CA GLY A 131 3.45 -9.53 -16.07
C GLY A 131 3.63 -9.12 -14.59
N ILE A 132 4.87 -8.97 -14.12
CA ILE A 132 5.18 -8.58 -12.75
C ILE A 132 5.47 -7.08 -12.70
N ASN A 133 4.80 -6.36 -11.80
CA ASN A 133 5.03 -4.95 -11.54
C ASN A 133 6.13 -4.78 -10.50
N TYR A 134 7.07 -3.89 -10.79
CA TYR A 134 8.19 -3.52 -9.96
C TYR A 134 8.10 -2.04 -9.60
N LEU A 135 8.21 -1.73 -8.32
CA LEU A 135 8.44 -0.39 -7.80
C LEU A 135 9.91 -0.05 -8.00
N ILE A 136 10.21 1.16 -8.46
CA ILE A 136 11.59 1.60 -8.68
C ILE A 136 12.06 2.44 -7.47
N PRO A 137 13.05 1.95 -6.71
CA PRO A 137 13.73 2.72 -5.66
C PRO A 137 14.60 3.85 -6.22
N LEU A 138 14.97 4.82 -5.38
CA LEU A 138 15.86 5.91 -5.80
C LEU A 138 17.32 5.47 -6.05
N ASP A 139 17.77 4.43 -5.37
CA ASP A 139 19.11 3.84 -5.50
C ASP A 139 19.18 2.73 -6.56
N ALA A 140 18.15 2.60 -7.40
CA ALA A 140 18.08 1.55 -8.38
C ALA A 140 18.93 1.88 -9.63
N GLU A 141 19.90 1.02 -9.93
CA GLU A 141 20.67 1.06 -11.17
C GLU A 141 20.26 -0.10 -12.09
N PHE A 142 20.05 0.17 -13.38
CA PHE A 142 19.72 -0.87 -14.37
C PHE A 142 20.65 -0.79 -15.58
N LYS A 143 21.49 -1.82 -15.76
CA LYS A 143 22.33 -2.07 -16.94
C LYS A 143 21.74 -3.19 -17.81
N SER A 144 20.88 -4.03 -17.24
CA SER A 144 20.21 -5.15 -17.91
C SER A 144 18.78 -5.38 -17.41
N LYS A 145 18.00 -6.19 -18.14
CA LYS A 145 16.67 -6.65 -17.70
C LYS A 145 16.75 -7.47 -16.39
N ALA A 146 17.85 -8.17 -16.17
CA ALA A 146 18.05 -8.97 -14.96
C ALA A 146 18.19 -8.07 -13.71
N ASP A 147 18.84 -6.92 -13.85
CA ASP A 147 19.09 -5.98 -12.75
C ASP A 147 17.80 -5.48 -12.11
N VAL A 148 16.72 -5.38 -12.90
CA VAL A 148 15.39 -5.02 -12.39
C VAL A 148 14.93 -5.96 -11.29
N LYS A 149 15.19 -7.27 -11.44
CA LYS A 149 14.78 -8.26 -10.43
C LYS A 149 15.58 -8.13 -9.13
N TYR A 150 16.79 -7.60 -9.19
CA TYR A 150 17.69 -7.46 -8.04
C TYR A 150 17.62 -6.09 -7.37
N ASN A 151 17.38 -5.04 -8.14
CA ASN A 151 17.48 -3.64 -7.72
C ASN A 151 16.13 -2.93 -7.59
N ALA A 152 15.03 -3.59 -7.96
CA ALA A 152 13.67 -3.09 -7.75
C ALA A 152 12.92 -3.94 -6.70
N VAL A 153 11.72 -3.48 -6.30
CA VAL A 153 10.84 -4.23 -5.38
C VAL A 153 9.63 -4.73 -6.15
N ASN A 154 9.39 -6.04 -6.17
CA ASN A 154 8.23 -6.60 -6.85
C ASN A 154 6.94 -6.46 -6.01
N LEU A 155 5.80 -6.48 -6.68
CA LEU A 155 4.46 -6.39 -6.07
C LEU A 155 3.77 -7.77 -5.96
N TYR A 156 4.52 -8.87 -5.95
CA TYR A 156 3.99 -10.24 -5.96
C TYR A 156 4.10 -10.91 -4.59
#